data_AF-A0A2I0X1J4-F1
#
_entry.id   AF-A0A2I0X1J4-F1
#
_cell.length_a   1.000
_cell.length_b   1.000
_cell.length_c   1.000
_cell.angle_alpha   90.00
_cell.angle_beta   90.00
_cell.angle_gamma   90.00
#
_symmetry.space_group_name_H-M   'P 1'
#
loop_
_entity.id
_entity.type
_entity.pdbx_description
1 polymer ?
#
loop_
_entity_poly.entity_id
_entity_poly.type
_entity_poly.pdbx_seq_one_letter_code
_entity_poly.pdbx_strand_id
1 'polypeptide(L)'
;MQHFGQSLKYSTKISGDSDTHEDFRSTNKLEGSGISVQDVVQQDVKINPVMIYMKGVPDAPRCGFSALAIKVLQQYRVPISSRNILEDPVLKEGVKAFRLVIINLH
;
A
#
# COMPACT_ATOMS: atom_id res chain seq x y z
N MET A 1 -16.40 -40.35 40.36
CA MET A 1 -15.65 -40.69 39.12
C MET A 1 -15.91 -39.56 38.12
N GLN A 2 -14.95 -38.65 37.89
CA GLN A 2 -14.05 -38.60 36.70
C GLN A 2 -14.82 -38.25 35.40
N HIS A 3 -14.46 -37.32 34.51
CA HIS A 3 -13.34 -36.39 34.32
C HIS A 3 -13.72 -35.37 33.22
N PHE A 4 -13.01 -34.24 33.22
CA PHE A 4 -12.89 -33.20 32.19
C PHE A 4 -12.26 -33.71 30.86
N GLY A 5 -12.67 -33.12 29.73
CA GLY A 5 -11.83 -32.85 28.56
C GLY A 5 -11.84 -33.85 27.39
N GLN A 6 -12.08 -33.35 26.16
CA GLN A 6 -11.08 -33.26 25.07
C GLN A 6 -11.71 -33.09 23.67
N SER A 7 -11.40 -31.95 23.04
CA SER A 7 -11.00 -31.77 21.63
C SER A 7 -11.74 -32.56 20.53
N LEU A 8 -12.63 -31.88 19.78
CA LEU A 8 -13.03 -32.33 18.44
C LEU A 8 -11.83 -32.19 17.49
N LYS A 9 -11.17 -33.32 17.24
CA LYS A 9 -10.21 -33.49 16.13
C LYS A 9 -11.01 -33.66 14.84
N TYR A 10 -11.13 -32.61 14.04
CA TYR A 10 -11.60 -32.75 12.67
C TYR A 10 -10.49 -33.43 11.85
N SER A 11 -10.67 -34.72 11.58
CA SER A 11 -9.79 -35.54 10.75
C SER A 11 -10.18 -35.37 9.29
N THR A 12 -9.29 -34.76 8.52
CA THR A 12 -9.39 -34.61 7.07
C THR A 12 -9.29 -35.95 6.37
N LYS A 13 -10.40 -36.50 5.85
CA LYS A 13 -10.41 -37.36 4.65
C LYS A 13 -11.73 -37.19 3.91
N ILE A 14 -11.70 -36.40 2.83
CA ILE A 14 -12.68 -36.53 1.76
C ILE A 14 -11.97 -37.25 0.61
N SER A 15 -12.59 -38.38 0.26
CA SER A 15 -12.30 -39.30 -0.81
C SER A 15 -12.35 -38.59 -2.17
N GLY A 16 -11.63 -39.13 -3.16
CA GLY A 16 -11.42 -38.54 -4.48
C GLY A 16 -12.62 -37.79 -5.05
N ASP A 17 -12.43 -36.50 -5.22
CA ASP A 17 -13.24 -35.64 -6.07
C ASP A 17 -12.22 -34.87 -6.94
N SER A 18 -12.38 -34.91 -8.26
CA SER A 18 -11.46 -34.31 -9.21
C SER A 18 -11.68 -32.81 -9.32
N ASP A 19 -11.82 -32.14 -8.18
CA ASP A 19 -12.12 -30.72 -8.08
C ASP A 19 -10.86 -29.94 -7.71
N THR A 20 -9.83 -30.13 -8.55
CA THR A 20 -8.70 -29.20 -8.58
C THR A 20 -9.17 -27.96 -9.31
N HIS A 21 -9.86 -27.07 -8.60
CA HIS A 21 -10.12 -25.75 -9.14
C HIS A 21 -8.85 -24.91 -8.97
N GLU A 22 -8.02 -24.92 -10.02
CA GLU A 22 -6.81 -24.09 -10.18
C GLU A 22 -7.09 -22.56 -10.04
N ASP A 23 -8.35 -22.14 -9.90
CA ASP A 23 -8.76 -20.73 -9.87
C ASP A 23 -8.44 -20.01 -8.55
N PHE A 24 -7.80 -20.68 -7.58
CA PHE A 24 -7.14 -20.01 -6.46
C PHE A 24 -5.68 -19.65 -6.74
N ARG A 25 -5.25 -19.69 -8.00
CA ARG A 25 -3.97 -19.10 -8.38
C ARG A 25 -4.14 -17.58 -8.42
N SER A 26 -3.62 -16.91 -7.38
CA SER A 26 -3.48 -15.45 -7.39
C SER A 26 -2.64 -15.05 -8.60
N THR A 27 -3.32 -14.65 -9.68
CA THR A 27 -2.70 -14.04 -10.83
C THR A 27 -2.26 -12.65 -10.38
N ASN A 28 -1.04 -12.55 -9.86
CA ASN A 28 -0.33 -11.28 -9.83
C ASN A 28 -0.03 -10.91 -11.29
N LYS A 29 -1.08 -10.60 -12.06
CA LYS A 29 -0.99 -10.12 -13.42
C LYS A 29 -0.97 -8.61 -13.35
N LEU A 30 0.19 -8.07 -13.02
CA LEU A 30 0.57 -6.75 -13.49
C LEU A 30 1.98 -6.85 -14.07
N GLU A 31 2.04 -7.32 -15.32
CA GLU A 31 3.06 -6.86 -16.25
C GLU A 31 2.78 -5.37 -16.52
N GLY A 32 3.28 -4.53 -15.61
CA GLY A 32 3.25 -3.07 -15.73
C GLY A 32 4.44 -2.60 -16.56
N SER A 33 4.12 -1.93 -17.66
CA SER A 33 5.03 -1.46 -18.70
C SER A 33 6.05 -0.43 -18.18
N GLY A 34 7.35 -0.73 -18.34
CA GLY A 34 8.40 0.21 -18.75
C GLY A 34 9.00 1.23 -17.77
N ILE A 35 8.37 1.57 -16.63
CA ILE A 35 8.96 2.50 -15.65
C ILE A 35 8.77 1.94 -14.25
N SER A 36 9.87 1.71 -13.52
CA SER A 36 9.76 1.21 -12.16
C SER A 36 9.29 2.35 -11.24
N VAL A 37 8.40 2.04 -10.29
CA VAL A 37 7.96 3.01 -9.27
C VAL A 37 9.15 3.59 -8.50
N GLN A 38 10.22 2.79 -8.36
CA GLN A 38 11.46 3.19 -7.71
C GLN A 38 12.10 4.37 -8.46
N ASP A 39 12.11 4.35 -9.79
CA ASP A 39 12.64 5.46 -10.60
C ASP A 39 11.82 6.74 -10.42
N VAL A 40 10.48 6.62 -10.40
CA VAL A 40 9.57 7.76 -10.16
C VAL A 40 9.84 8.35 -8.78
N VAL A 41 9.89 7.50 -7.75
CA VAL A 41 10.15 7.94 -6.37
C VAL A 41 11.53 8.59 -6.26
N GLN A 42 12.56 8.01 -6.87
CA GLN A 42 13.90 8.59 -6.88
C GLN A 42 13.92 9.97 -7.55
N GLN A 43 13.24 10.11 -8.68
CA GLN A 43 13.16 11.39 -9.39
C GLN A 43 12.41 12.44 -8.57
N ASP A 44 11.27 12.05 -7.98
CA ASP A 44 10.46 12.94 -7.16
C ASP A 44 11.26 13.43 -5.93
N VAL A 45 12.05 12.56 -5.29
CA VAL A 45 12.90 12.92 -4.14
C VAL A 45 14.07 13.81 -4.54
N LYS A 46 14.64 13.63 -5.74
CA LYS A 46 15.72 14.48 -6.26
C LYS A 46 15.26 15.90 -6.57
N ILE A 47 14.05 16.06 -7.14
CA ILE A 47 13.53 17.36 -7.56
C ILE A 47 12.90 18.12 -6.39
N ASN A 48 12.17 17.41 -5.52
CA ASN A 48 11.33 18.03 -4.51
C ASN A 48 11.96 17.91 -3.12
N PRO A 49 12.18 19.03 -2.40
CA PRO A 49 12.74 18.98 -1.05
C PRO A 49 11.80 18.26 -0.07
N VAL A 50 10.49 18.43 -0.24
CA VAL A 50 9.47 17.74 0.56
C VAL A 50 8.44 17.14 -0.39
N MET A 51 8.36 15.80 -0.39
CA MET A 51 7.45 15.05 -1.25
C MET A 51 6.49 14.20 -0.41
N ILE A 52 5.18 14.44 -0.57
CA ILE A 52 4.14 13.66 0.09
C ILE A 52 3.37 12.80 -0.90
N TYR A 53 3.28 11.51 -0.59
CA TYR A 53 2.37 10.60 -1.26
C TYR A 53 1.13 10.48 -0.38
N MET A 54 -0.06 10.78 -0.91
CA MET A 54 -1.27 10.85 -0.10
C MET A 54 -2.50 10.35 -0.84
N LYS A 55 -3.57 10.09 -0.07
CA LYS A 55 -4.89 9.77 -0.63
C LYS A 55 -5.65 11.07 -0.87
N GLY A 56 -5.87 11.41 -2.14
CA GLY A 56 -6.40 12.72 -2.54
C GLY A 56 -5.30 13.73 -2.82
N VAL A 57 -5.64 15.00 -2.76
CA VAL A 57 -4.72 16.14 -3.01
C VAL A 57 -4.67 17.05 -1.77
N PRO A 58 -3.67 17.93 -1.62
CA PRO A 58 -3.55 18.82 -0.46
C PRO A 58 -4.81 19.66 -0.19
N ASP A 59 -5.48 20.12 -1.24
CA ASP A 59 -6.71 20.90 -1.15
C ASP A 59 -7.95 20.06 -0.78
N ALA A 60 -7.91 18.76 -1.07
CA ALA A 60 -9.02 17.83 -0.86
C ALA A 60 -8.50 16.45 -0.41
N PRO A 61 -8.02 16.31 0.85
CA PRO A 61 -7.54 15.05 1.38
C PRO A 61 -8.70 14.07 1.58
N ARG A 62 -8.53 12.81 1.16
CA ARG A 62 -9.55 11.75 1.26
C ARG A 62 -9.34 10.80 2.45
N CYS A 63 -8.41 11.13 3.36
CA CYS A 63 -8.10 10.32 4.53
C CYS A 63 -7.62 11.23 5.68
N GLY A 64 -8.07 10.94 6.92
CA GLY A 64 -7.70 11.74 8.11
C GLY A 64 -6.20 11.82 8.37
N PHE A 65 -5.45 10.73 8.12
CA PHE A 65 -4.00 10.73 8.22
C PHE A 65 -3.35 11.68 7.19
N SER A 66 -3.84 11.66 5.96
CA SER A 66 -3.35 12.56 4.90
C SER A 66 -3.67 14.02 5.22
N ALA A 67 -4.86 14.32 5.75
CA ALA A 67 -5.23 15.66 6.18
C ALA A 67 -4.34 16.17 7.32
N LEU A 68 -4.05 15.33 8.31
CA LEU A 68 -3.16 15.69 9.43
C LEU A 68 -1.73 15.94 8.96
N ALA A 69 -1.19 15.09 8.07
CA ALA A 69 0.15 15.24 7.53
C ALA A 69 0.31 16.59 6.80
N ILE A 70 -0.64 16.94 5.92
CA ILE A 70 -0.64 18.24 5.23
C ILE A 70 -0.73 19.40 6.23
N LYS A 71 -1.63 19.31 7.23
CA LYS A 71 -1.78 20.36 8.24
C LYS A 71 -0.48 20.63 9.00
N VAL A 72 0.24 19.57 9.37
CA VAL A 72 1.54 19.66 10.06
C VAL A 72 2.58 20.27 9.13
N LEU A 73 2.73 19.75 7.90
CA LEU A 73 3.71 20.26 6.94
C LEU A 73 3.47 21.74 6.58
N GLN A 74 2.21 22.17 6.50
CA GLN A 74 1.84 23.57 6.28
C GLN A 74 2.29 24.50 7.42
N GLN A 75 2.42 24.02 8.66
CA GLN A 75 2.93 24.84 9.77
C GLN A 75 4.39 25.25 9.56
N TYR A 76 5.18 24.40 8.90
CA TYR A 76 6.59 24.67 8.61
C TYR A 76 6.79 25.63 7.43
N ARG A 77 5.72 26.00 6.71
CA ARG A 77 5.74 26.92 5.56
C ARG A 77 6.77 26.54 4.48
N VAL A 78 7.03 25.25 4.34
CA VAL A 78 7.91 24.73 3.28
C VAL A 78 7.09 24.43 2.02
N PRO A 79 7.66 24.62 0.82
CA PRO A 79 7.02 24.17 -0.41
C PRO A 79 6.93 22.63 -0.41
N ILE A 80 5.71 22.11 -0.59
CA ILE A 80 5.41 20.68 -0.56
C ILE A 80 4.88 20.27 -1.92
N SER A 81 5.46 19.22 -2.50
CA SER A 81 4.94 18.55 -3.68
C SER A 81 4.16 17.31 -3.28
N SER A 82 3.06 17.02 -3.98
CA SER A 82 2.17 15.91 -3.65
C SER A 82 1.85 15.01 -4.83
N ARG A 83 1.79 13.69 -4.61
CA ARG A 83 1.25 12.69 -5.54
C ARG A 83 0.02 12.02 -4.94
N ASN A 84 -1.07 11.95 -5.70
CA ASN A 84 -2.28 11.22 -5.33
C ASN A 84 -2.13 9.72 -5.66
N ILE A 85 -2.04 8.86 -4.65
CA ILE A 85 -1.87 7.42 -4.84
C ILE A 85 -3.14 6.69 -5.29
N LEU A 86 -4.28 7.39 -5.34
CA LEU A 86 -5.55 6.81 -5.79
C LEU A 86 -5.72 6.87 -7.31
N GLU A 87 -4.96 7.71 -7.99
CA GLU A 87 -5.07 7.92 -9.44
C GLU A 87 -4.26 6.90 -10.25
N ASP A 88 -3.18 6.37 -9.67
CA ASP A 88 -2.26 5.48 -10.37
C ASP A 88 -2.14 4.13 -9.62
N PRO A 89 -2.58 3.01 -10.23
CA PRO A 89 -2.49 1.68 -9.62
C PRO A 89 -1.03 1.21 -9.46
N VAL A 90 -0.13 1.62 -10.36
CA VAL A 90 1.29 1.27 -10.32
C VAL A 90 1.95 1.97 -9.12
N LEU A 91 1.67 3.26 -8.94
CA LEU A 91 2.12 3.97 -7.72
C LEU A 91 1.54 3.34 -6.47
N LYS A 92 0.24 3.01 -6.45
CA LYS A 92 -0.42 2.39 -5.29
C LYS A 92 0.26 1.09 -4.85
N GLU A 93 0.67 0.25 -5.79
CA GLU A 93 1.40 -0.98 -5.50
C GLU A 93 2.83 -0.69 -5.04
N GLY A 94 3.54 0.22 -5.71
CA GLY A 94 4.93 0.54 -5.36
C GLY A 94 5.09 1.28 -4.03
N VAL A 95 4.18 2.19 -3.67
CA VAL A 95 4.18 2.83 -2.33
C VAL A 95 3.70 1.92 -1.20
N LYS A 96 3.22 0.71 -1.49
CA LYS A 96 2.88 -0.25 -0.42
C LYS A 96 4.10 -0.60 0.45
N ALA A 97 5.31 -0.53 -0.11
CA ALA A 97 6.56 -0.72 0.62
C ALA A 97 7.02 0.54 1.38
N PHE A 98 6.52 1.73 1.04
CA PHE A 98 6.98 3.01 1.59
C PHE A 98 5.91 3.58 2.54
N ARG A 99 6.24 3.70 3.83
CA ARG A 99 5.39 4.48 4.75
C ARG A 99 5.44 5.95 4.30
N LEU A 100 4.28 6.46 3.93
CA LEU A 100 4.05 7.71 3.21
C LEU A 100 4.60 8.94 3.96
N VAL A 101 5.28 9.82 3.21
CA VAL A 101 6.02 11.06 3.55
C VAL A 101 7.53 10.86 3.38
N ILE A 102 8.11 11.41 2.30
CA ILE A 102 9.55 11.41 2.05
C ILE A 102 10.04 12.86 2.16
N ILE A 103 10.92 13.11 3.13
CA ILE A 103 11.56 14.41 3.35
C ILE A 103 13.00 14.27 2.89
N ASN A 104 13.39 15.06 1.90
CA ASN A 104 14.78 15.15 1.46
C ASN A 104 15.46 16.28 2.26
N LEU A 105 16.18 15.93 3.33
CA LEU A 105 17.06 16.86 4.03
C LEU A 105 18.43 16.81 3.36
N HIS A 106 18.80 17.89 2.67
CA HIS A 106 20.11 18.06 2.06
C HIS A 106 21.14 18.64 3.04
#